data_AF-A0A7J2HGA4-F1
#
_entry.id   AF-A0A7J2HGA4-F1
#
_cell.length_a   1.000
_cell.length_b   1.000
_cell.length_c   1.000
_cell.angle_alpha   90.00
_cell.angle_beta   90.00
_cell.angle_gamma   90.00
#
_symmetry.space_group_name_H-M   'P 1'
#
loop_
_entity.id
_entity.type
_entity.pdbx_description
1 polymer ?
#
loop_
_entity_poly.entity_id
_entity_poly.type
_entity_poly.pdbx_seq_one_letter_code
_entity_poly.pdbx_strand_id
1 'polypeptide(L)' 'FKLTNCGYEVPSDPSVERLLEQNIKGEQCAIRVYDELISFVKDKDVITYNMVSKILEDEVKHEFELQSLLEDVRKAEKA' A
#
# COMPACT_ATOMS: atom_id res chain seq x y z
N PHE A 1 -4.47 9.98 -14.91
CA PHE A 1 -5.19 9.39 -13.75
C PHE A 1 -6.68 9.15 -13.97
N LYS A 2 -7.24 9.20 -15.19
CA LYS A 2 -8.70 8.98 -15.40
C LYS A 2 -9.14 7.51 -15.27
N LEU A 3 -8.20 6.57 -15.21
CA LEU A 3 -8.45 5.12 -15.24
C LEU A 3 -7.82 4.39 -14.05
N THR A 4 -7.41 5.11 -12.99
CA THR A 4 -6.70 4.51 -11.85
C THR A 4 -7.57 4.58 -10.59
N ASN A 5 -7.58 3.50 -9.81
CA ASN A 5 -8.27 3.47 -8.51
C ASN A 5 -7.46 4.20 -7.42
N CYS A 6 -6.17 4.36 -7.65
CA CYS A 6 -5.23 5.09 -6.80
C CYS A 6 -4.71 6.33 -7.54
N GLY A 7 -4.62 7.46 -6.84
CA GLY A 7 -3.92 8.62 -7.34
C GLY A 7 -2.42 8.37 -7.42
N TYR A 8 -1.72 9.18 -8.22
CA TYR A 8 -0.26 9.26 -8.15
C TYR A 8 0.09 10.64 -7.61
N GLU A 9 0.69 10.67 -6.43
CA GLU A 9 1.27 11.87 -5.86
C GLU A 9 2.72 11.96 -6.34
N VAL A 10 3.05 13.01 -7.11
CA VAL A 10 4.43 13.19 -7.59
C VAL A 10 5.32 13.50 -6.37
N PRO A 11 6.43 12.79 -6.17
CA PRO A 11 7.35 13.07 -5.08
C PRO A 11 8.14 14.35 -5.37
N SER A 12 7.59 15.50 -4.94
CA SER A 12 8.23 16.82 -5.10
C SER A 12 9.21 17.14 -3.97
N ASP A 13 9.09 16.45 -2.84
CA ASP A 13 9.97 16.60 -1.67
C ASP A 13 10.84 15.33 -1.56
N PRO A 14 12.18 15.44 -1.66
CA PRO A 14 13.08 14.31 -1.57
C PRO A 14 13.31 13.81 -0.13
N SER A 15 12.68 14.41 0.87
CA SER A 15 12.73 13.95 2.26
C SER A 15 12.29 12.50 2.39
N VAL A 16 13.12 11.68 3.05
CA VAL A 16 12.82 10.27 3.32
C VAL A 16 11.50 10.12 4.09
N GLU A 17 11.25 10.98 5.08
CA GLU A 17 10.00 10.97 5.85
C GLU A 17 8.79 11.21 4.93
N ARG A 18 8.87 12.22 4.06
CA ARG A 18 7.79 12.55 3.12
C ARG A 18 7.54 11.44 2.12
N LEU A 19 8.60 10.83 1.61
CA LEU A 19 8.49 9.68 0.71
C LEU A 19 7.85 8.48 1.41
N LEU A 20 8.20 8.20 2.66
CA LEU A 20 7.57 7.12 3.43
C LEU A 20 6.07 7.40 3.64
N GLU A 21 5.69 8.62 4.02
CA GLU A 21 4.29 9.03 4.15
C GLU A 21 3.50 8.84 2.84
N GLN A 22 4.10 9.19 1.70
CA GLN A 22 3.49 8.98 0.38
C GLN A 22 3.35 7.50 0.03
N ASN A 23 4.38 6.68 0.29
CA ASN A 23 4.32 5.24 0.02
C ASN A 23 3.26 4.54 0.89
N ILE A 24 3.17 4.88 2.18
CA ILE A 24 2.13 4.33 3.08
C ILE A 24 0.72 4.61 2.54
N LYS A 25 0.46 5.82 2.03
CA LYS A 25 -0.84 6.13 1.37
C LYS A 25 -1.06 5.30 0.10
N GLY A 26 0.02 4.99 -0.61
CA GLY A 26 0.01 4.08 -1.76
C GLY A 26 -0.46 2.68 -1.36
N GLU A 27 0.15 2.11 -0.33
CA GLU A 27 -0.22 0.77 0.17
C GLU A 27 -1.64 0.73 0.70
N GLN A 28 -2.08 1.74 1.45
CA GLN A 28 -3.47 1.85 1.92
C GLN A 28 -4.48 1.88 0.76
N CYS A 29 -4.11 2.50 -0.35
CA CYS A 29 -4.94 2.47 -1.54
C CYS A 29 -4.94 1.10 -2.22
N ALA A 30 -3.78 0.46 -2.35
CA ALA A 30 -3.63 -0.86 -2.95
C ALA A 30 -4.42 -1.92 -2.15
N ILE A 31 -4.30 -1.91 -0.82
CA ILE A 31 -5.06 -2.77 0.10
C ILE A 31 -6.56 -2.66 -0.17
N ARG A 32 -7.10 -1.43 -0.22
CA ARG A 32 -8.53 -1.22 -0.52
C ARG A 32 -8.93 -1.82 -1.86
N VAL A 33 -8.13 -1.61 -2.90
CA VAL A 33 -8.43 -2.10 -4.25
C VAL A 33 -8.39 -3.62 -4.32
N TYR A 34 -7.40 -4.26 -3.70
CA TYR A 34 -7.30 -5.70 -3.70
C TYR A 34 -8.37 -6.36 -2.82
N ASP A 35 -8.77 -5.75 -1.72
CA ASP A 35 -9.91 -6.20 -0.91
C ASP A 35 -11.25 -6.15 -1.70
N GLU A 36 -11.49 -5.05 -2.43
CA GLU A 36 -12.62 -4.93 -3.35
C GLU A 36 -12.56 -5.99 -4.46
N LEU A 37 -11.37 -6.27 -4.99
CA LEU A 37 -11.19 -7.28 -6.04
C LEU A 37 -11.42 -8.70 -5.52
N ILE A 38 -10.95 -9.03 -4.32
CA ILE A 38 -11.25 -10.31 -3.63
C ILE A 38 -12.75 -10.49 -3.53
N SER A 39 -13.47 -9.47 -3.05
CA SER A 39 -14.92 -9.47 -2.93
C SER A 39 -15.61 -9.67 -4.29
N PHE A 40 -15.04 -9.09 -5.36
CA PHE A 40 -15.56 -9.22 -6.71
C PHE A 40 -15.40 -10.65 -7.28
N VAL A 41 -14.27 -11.30 -7.04
CA VAL A 41 -13.94 -12.63 -7.64
C VAL A 41 -14.32 -13.81 -6.75
N LYS A 42 -14.64 -13.57 -5.47
CA LYS A 42 -15.08 -14.59 -4.52
C LYS A 42 -16.21 -15.44 -5.10
N ASP A 43 -16.05 -16.75 -5.00
CA ASP A 43 -16.97 -17.79 -5.51
C ASP A 43 -17.20 -17.78 -7.04
N LYS A 44 -16.48 -16.95 -7.80
CA LYS A 44 -16.55 -16.89 -9.29
C LYS A 44 -15.31 -17.46 -9.95
N ASP A 45 -14.13 -17.17 -9.39
CA ASP A 45 -12.84 -17.63 -9.90
C ASP A 45 -11.88 -17.88 -8.73
N VAL A 46 -11.71 -19.16 -8.38
CA VAL A 46 -10.84 -19.58 -7.27
C VAL A 46 -9.36 -19.33 -7.54
N ILE A 47 -8.92 -19.34 -8.81
CA ILE A 47 -7.52 -19.14 -9.16
C ILE A 47 -7.18 -17.67 -8.97
N THR A 48 -8.01 -16.77 -9.52
CA THR A 48 -7.83 -15.33 -9.36
C THR A 48 -8.00 -14.93 -7.90
N TYR A 49 -8.98 -15.48 -7.17
CA TYR A 49 -9.14 -15.23 -5.73
C TYR A 49 -7.85 -15.53 -4.95
N ASN A 50 -7.23 -16.69 -5.19
CA ASN A 50 -6.00 -17.08 -4.49
C ASN A 50 -4.82 -16.18 -4.84
N MET A 51 -4.72 -15.75 -6.11
CA MET A 51 -3.69 -14.82 -6.54
C MET A 51 -3.86 -13.44 -5.88
N VAL A 52 -5.06 -12.89 -5.90
CA VAL A 52 -5.35 -11.57 -5.32
C VAL A 52 -5.22 -11.60 -3.79
N SER A 53 -5.61 -12.68 -3.13
CA SER A 53 -5.43 -12.85 -1.68
C SER A 53 -3.95 -12.74 -1.26
N LYS A 54 -3.03 -13.30 -2.06
CA LYS A 54 -1.59 -13.19 -1.80
C LYS A 54 -1.08 -11.78 -2.00
N ILE A 55 -1.55 -11.09 -3.04
CA ILE A 55 -1.17 -9.70 -3.27
C ILE A 55 -1.65 -8.84 -2.10
N LEU A 56 -2.89 -9.03 -1.63
CA LEU A 56 -3.40 -8.31 -0.46
C LEU A 56 -2.55 -8.55 0.80
N GLU A 57 -2.12 -9.80 1.03
CA GLU A 57 -1.21 -10.13 2.14
C GLU A 57 0.13 -9.37 2.02
N ASP A 58 0.70 -9.31 0.82
CA ASP A 58 1.92 -8.54 0.55
C ASP A 58 1.72 -7.05 0.83
N GLU A 59 0.62 -6.43 0.38
CA GLU A 59 0.40 -5.00 0.61
C GLU A 59 0.18 -4.65 2.09
N VAL A 60 -0.50 -5.50 2.85
CA VAL A 60 -0.65 -5.34 4.31
C VAL A 60 0.72 -5.40 5.00
N LYS A 61 1.59 -6.32 4.55
CA LYS A 61 2.96 -6.41 5.06
C LYS A 61 3.78 -5.17 4.68
N HIS A 62 3.70 -4.71 3.43
CA HIS A 62 4.38 -3.50 2.97
C HIS A 62 3.96 -2.27 3.77
N GLU A 63 2.66 -2.07 4.02
CA GLU A 63 2.18 -0.95 4.85
C GLU A 63 2.80 -1.01 6.25
N PHE A 64 2.77 -2.18 6.89
CA PHE A 64 3.32 -2.37 8.23
C PHE A 64 4.83 -2.10 8.30
N GLU A 65 5.60 -2.61 7.33
CA GLU A 65 7.05 -2.41 7.27
C GLU A 65 7.39 -0.93 7.05
N LEU A 66 6.66 -0.24 6.17
CA LEU A 66 6.86 1.19 5.91
C LEU A 66 6.47 2.07 7.11
N GLN A 67 5.37 1.73 7.80
CA GLN A 67 4.97 2.43 9.03
C GLN A 67 6.03 2.26 10.12
N SER A 68 6.53 1.04 10.31
CA SER A 68 7.60 0.76 11.27
C SER A 68 8.88 1.54 10.94
N LEU A 69 9.26 1.57 9.65
CA LEU A 69 10.41 2.32 9.19
C LEU A 69 10.25 3.84 9.42
N LEU A 70 9.06 4.39 9.17
CA LEU A 70 8.75 5.80 9.44
C LEU A 70 8.90 6.14 10.93
N GLU A 71 8.42 5.27 11.82
CA GLU A 71 8.60 5.46 13.26
C GLU A 71 10.07 5.47 13.66
N ASP A 72 10.88 4.58 13.08
CA ASP A 72 12.30 4.48 13.40
C ASP A 72 13.10 5.67 12.88
N VAL A 73 12.79 6.16 11.67
CA VAL A 73 13.36 7.43 11.14
C VAL A 73 13.04 8.59 12.08
N ARG A 74 11.78 8.72 12.51
CA ARG A 74 11.35 9.78 13.46
C ARG A 74 12.02 9.69 14.83
N LYS A 75 12.37 8.49 15.29
CA LYS A 75 13.13 8.29 16.54
C LYS A 75 14.59 8.69 16.34
N ALA A 76 15.20 8.31 15.21
CA ALA A 76 16.59 8.60 14.90
C ALA A 76 16.86 10.10 14.74
N GLU A 77 15.93 10.86 14.15
CA GLU A 77 16.06 12.32 14.02
C GLU A 77 15.93 13.10 15.34
N LYS A 78 15.37 12.46 16.37
CA LYS A 78 15.19 13.05 17.71
C LYS A 78 16.35 12.73 18.68
N ALA A 79 17.26 11.85 18.26
CA ALA A 79 18.44 11.43 19.03
C ALA A 79 19.63 12.36 18.76
#